data_AF-A0A7V6A5E4-F1
#
_entry.id   AF-A0A7V6A5E4-F1
#
_cell.length_a   1.000
_cell.length_b   1.000
_cell.length_c   1.000
_cell.angle_alpha   90.00
_cell.angle_beta   90.00
_cell.angle_gamma   90.00
#
_symmetry.space_group_name_H-M   'P 1'
#
loop_
_entity.id
_entity.type
_entity.pdbx_description
1 polymer ?
#
loop_
_entity_poly.entity_id
_entity_poly.type
_entity_poly.pdbx_seq_one_letter_code
_entity_poly.pdbx_strand_id
1 'polypeptide(L)'
;MLSTTEKGETFNLEKDFSSPERHILQKLFLWQGLAENIEVFRRKKAQALRAGWNNSGPVRESPALTCVAQDLEKRLSRRLQVS
;
A
#
# COMPACT_ATOMS: atom_id res chain seq x y z
N MET A 1 -13.42 -3.37 -7.71
CA MET A 1 -12.65 -2.12 -7.97
C MET A 1 -11.33 -2.48 -8.63
N LEU A 2 -10.95 -1.81 -9.72
CA LEU A 2 -9.65 -2.02 -10.39
C LEU A 2 -8.65 -0.93 -9.96
N SER A 3 -7.39 -1.30 -9.77
CA SER A 3 -6.30 -0.37 -9.49
C SER A 3 -5.17 -0.61 -10.49
N THR A 4 -4.72 0.43 -11.18
CA THR A 4 -3.63 0.36 -12.15
C THR A 4 -2.39 1.04 -11.59
N THR A 5 -1.27 0.31 -11.57
CA THR A 5 0.05 0.85 -11.23
C THR A 5 0.57 1.72 -12.37
N GLU A 6 1.59 2.52 -12.13
CA GLU A 6 2.17 3.35 -13.19
C GLU A 6 2.88 2.54 -14.28
N LYS A 7 3.24 1.30 -13.96
CA LYS A 7 3.76 0.34 -14.93
C LYS A 7 2.68 -0.26 -15.84
N GLY A 8 1.41 0.08 -15.62
CA GLY A 8 0.27 -0.47 -16.37
C GLY A 8 -0.25 -1.79 -15.82
N GLU A 9 0.28 -2.31 -14.71
CA GLU A 9 -0.26 -3.52 -14.08
C GLU A 9 -1.60 -3.19 -13.44
N THR A 10 -2.65 -3.90 -13.86
CA THR A 10 -4.00 -3.70 -13.35
C THR A 10 -4.37 -4.84 -12.44
N PHE A 11 -4.74 -4.50 -11.22
CA PHE A 11 -5.19 -5.46 -10.21
C PHE A 11 -6.67 -5.26 -9.92
N ASN A 12 -7.41 -6.36 -9.88
CA ASN A 12 -8.74 -6.41 -9.32
C ASN A 12 -8.65 -6.54 -7.80
N LEU A 13 -8.94 -5.44 -7.10
CA LEU A 13 -8.82 -5.37 -5.65
C LEU A 13 -9.60 -6.48 -4.93
N GLU A 14 -10.71 -6.97 -5.51
CA GLU A 14 -11.59 -7.96 -4.90
C GLU A 14 -11.19 -9.41 -5.20
N LYS A 15 -10.42 -9.65 -6.26
CA LYS A 15 -9.99 -10.99 -6.69
C LYS A 15 -8.53 -11.27 -6.37
N ASP A 16 -7.69 -10.25 -6.48
CA ASP A 16 -6.23 -10.40 -6.42
C ASP A 16 -5.68 -10.19 -5.00
N PHE A 17 -6.54 -9.79 -4.05
CA PHE A 17 -6.15 -9.53 -2.66
C PHE A 17 -7.14 -10.18 -1.69
N SER A 18 -6.58 -10.75 -0.63
CA SER A 18 -7.36 -11.20 0.51
C SER A 18 -8.06 -10.02 1.20
N SER A 19 -9.09 -10.29 1.99
CA SER A 19 -9.76 -9.23 2.79
C SER A 19 -8.76 -8.45 3.67
N PRO A 20 -7.83 -9.09 4.41
CA PRO A 20 -6.82 -8.37 5.19
C PRO A 20 -5.92 -7.45 4.33
N GLU A 21 -5.50 -7.91 3.15
CA GLU A 21 -4.66 -7.12 2.24
C GLU A 21 -5.40 -5.92 1.66
N ARG A 22 -6.69 -6.07 1.29
CA ARG A 22 -7.52 -4.94 0.86
C ARG A 22 -7.61 -3.85 1.91
N HIS A 23 -7.72 -4.22 3.18
CA HIS A 23 -7.74 -3.25 4.27
C HIS A 23 -6.40 -2.53 4.45
N ILE A 24 -5.29 -3.25 4.29
CA ILE A 24 -3.96 -2.64 4.29
C ILE A 24 -3.83 -1.68 3.12
N LEU A 25 -4.23 -2.07 1.91
CA LEU A 25 -4.20 -1.20 0.72
C LEU A 25 -4.95 0.10 0.92
N GLN A 26 -6.15 0.06 1.49
CA GLN A 26 -6.92 1.28 1.80
C GLN A 26 -6.13 2.24 2.70
N LYS A 27 -5.46 1.72 3.74
CA LYS A 27 -4.60 2.53 4.61
C LYS A 27 -3.38 3.08 3.85
N LEU A 28 -2.75 2.27 3.00
CA LEU A 28 -1.61 2.69 2.20
C LEU A 28 -1.97 3.83 1.23
N PHE A 29 -3.11 3.75 0.54
CA PHE A 29 -3.57 4.82 -0.33
C PHE A 29 -3.75 6.14 0.42
N LEU A 30 -4.39 6.11 1.60
CA LEU A 30 -4.55 7.30 2.44
C LEU A 30 -3.20 7.86 2.91
N TRP A 31 -2.30 7.00 3.38
CA TRP A 31 -1.01 7.46 3.91
C TRP A 31 -0.06 7.97 2.84
N GLN A 32 -0.16 7.50 1.59
CA GLN A 32 0.64 8.03 0.49
C GLN A 32 0.39 9.53 0.27
N GLY A 33 -0.86 9.98 0.44
CA GLY A 33 -1.22 11.40 0.36
C GLY A 33 -0.78 12.25 1.56
N LEU A 34 -0.58 11.63 2.73
CA LEU A 34 -0.31 12.32 4.00
C LEU A 34 1.13 12.21 4.49
N ALA A 35 1.92 11.26 3.98
CA ALA A 35 3.26 10.99 4.51
C ALA A 35 4.25 12.11 4.16
N GLU A 36 4.94 12.67 5.14
CA GLU A 36 5.90 13.76 4.91
C GLU A 36 7.22 13.27 4.30
N ASN A 37 7.51 11.97 4.41
CA ASN A 37 8.67 11.34 3.80
C ASN A 37 8.43 9.85 3.56
N ILE A 38 9.32 9.23 2.78
CA ILE A 38 9.26 7.81 2.41
C ILE A 38 9.38 6.91 3.65
N GLU A 39 10.20 7.28 4.63
CA GLU A 39 10.42 6.47 5.83
C GLU A 39 9.15 6.37 6.69
N VAL A 40 8.41 7.47 6.83
CA VAL A 40 7.11 7.50 7.52
C VAL A 40 6.14 6.55 6.82
N PHE A 41 6.08 6.57 5.49
CA PHE A 41 5.23 5.65 4.73
C PHE A 41 5.63 4.19 4.94
N ARG A 42 6.92 3.86 4.83
CA ARG A 42 7.43 2.49 5.06
C ARG A 42 7.16 1.99 6.47
N ARG A 43 7.34 2.85 7.48
CA ARG A 43 7.03 2.52 8.88
C ARG A 43 5.55 2.21 9.07
N LYS A 44 4.67 3.04 8.49
CA LYS A 44 3.21 2.83 8.56
C LYS A 44 2.80 1.55 7.81
N LYS A 45 3.38 1.27 6.64
CA LYS A 45 3.20 -0.01 5.93
C LYS A 45 3.57 -1.20 6.81
N ALA A 46 4.76 -1.18 7.41
CA ALA A 46 5.22 -2.26 8.28
C ALA A 46 4.35 -2.43 9.53
N GLN A 47 3.81 -1.33 10.07
CA GLN A 47 2.85 -1.38 11.18
C GLN A 47 1.51 -2.01 10.73
N ALA A 48 0.99 -1.63 9.57
CA ALA A 48 -0.24 -2.20 9.03
C ALA A 48 -0.11 -3.70 8.73
N LEU A 49 1.03 -4.14 8.18
CA LEU A 49 1.29 -5.56 7.95
C LEU A 49 1.40 -6.35 9.26
N ARG A 50 2.02 -5.78 10.31
CA ARG A 50 2.15 -6.45 11.61
C ARG A 50 0.84 -6.54 12.39
N ALA A 51 0.07 -5.45 12.43
CA ALA A 51 -1.19 -5.40 13.16
C ALA A 51 -2.34 -6.08 12.40
N GLY A 52 -2.28 -6.09 11.07
CA GLY A 52 -3.37 -6.53 10.21
C GLY A 52 -4.59 -5.63 10.29
N TRP A 53 -5.76 -6.24 10.09
CA TRP A 53 -7.05 -5.54 10.20
C TRP A 53 -7.60 -5.70 11.61
N ASN A 54 -7.85 -4.59 12.31
CA ASN A 54 -8.39 -4.61 13.67
C ASN A 54 -7.62 -5.54 14.64
N ASN A 55 -6.28 -5.53 14.60
CA ASN A 55 -5.42 -6.43 15.38
C ASN A 55 -5.66 -7.93 15.12
N SER A 56 -6.11 -8.30 13.91
CA SER A 56 -6.26 -9.69 13.46
C SER A 56 -4.95 -10.47 13.43
N GLY A 57 -3.82 -9.79 13.63
CA GLY A 57 -2.48 -10.37 13.57
C GLY A 57 -1.77 -10.10 12.25
N PRO A 58 -0.54 -10.62 12.09
CA PRO A 58 0.32 -10.30 10.97
C PRO A 58 -0.27 -10.81 9.65
N VAL A 59 -0.26 -9.93 8.65
CA VAL A 59 -0.66 -10.25 7.27
C VAL A 59 0.59 -10.49 6.44
N ARG A 60 0.65 -11.66 5.81
CA ARG A 60 1.72 -11.99 4.86
C ARG A 60 1.50 -11.20 3.58
N GLU A 61 2.52 -10.46 3.15
CA GLU A 61 2.46 -9.67 1.94
C GLU A 61 2.49 -10.57 0.69
N SER A 62 1.48 -10.47 -0.18
CA SER A 62 1.50 -11.11 -1.50
C SER A 62 2.39 -10.35 -2.50
N PRO A 63 2.77 -10.99 -3.63
CA PRO A 63 3.44 -10.29 -4.73
C PRO A 63 2.62 -9.10 -5.27
N ALA A 64 1.30 -9.23 -5.34
CA ALA A 64 0.41 -8.14 -5.77
C ALA A 64 0.47 -6.95 -4.80
N LEU A 65 0.41 -7.21 -3.49
CA LEU A 65 0.50 -6.15 -2.47
C LEU A 65 1.87 -5.48 -2.49
N THR A 66 2.92 -6.26 -2.70
CA THR A 66 4.28 -5.76 -2.84
C THR A 66 4.39 -4.81 -4.03
N CYS A 67 3.85 -5.22 -5.19
CA CYS A 67 3.88 -4.41 -6.42
C CYS A 67 3.17 -3.07 -6.22
N VAL A 68 1.95 -3.08 -5.69
CA VAL A 68 1.19 -1.85 -5.43
C VAL A 68 1.88 -0.97 -4.39
N ALA A 69 2.41 -1.55 -3.32
CA ALA A 69 3.12 -0.78 -2.29
C ALA A 69 4.38 -0.08 -2.85
N GLN A 70 5.14 -0.75 -3.72
CA GLN A 70 6.28 -0.15 -4.40
C GLN A 70 5.86 0.98 -5.36
N ASP A 71 4.74 0.82 -6.06
CA ASP A 71 4.19 1.88 -6.91
C ASP A 71 3.81 3.11 -6.08
N LEU A 72 3.17 2.91 -4.92
CA LEU A 72 2.83 3.98 -3.98
C LEU A 72 4.06 4.69 -3.42
N GLU A 73 5.14 3.95 -3.11
CA GLU A 73 6.41 4.54 -2.69
C GLU A 73 6.99 5.45 -3.79
N LYS A 74 6.95 5.02 -5.06
CA LYS A 74 7.42 5.86 -6.17
C LYS A 74 6.57 7.12 -6.34
N ARG A 75 5.24 7.00 -6.21
CA ARG A 75 4.31 8.14 -6.26
C ARG A 75 4.61 9.15 -5.16
N LEU A 76 4.85 8.63 -3.95
CA LEU A 76 5.26 9.45 -2.82
C LEU A 76 6.59 10.16 -3.09
N SER A 77 7.62 9.45 -3.56
CA SER A 77 8.92 10.05 -3.88
C SER A 77 8.80 11.22 -4.85
N ARG A 78 8.00 11.05 -5.93
CA ARG A 78 7.77 12.14 -6.88
C ARG A 78 7.01 13.31 -6.27
N ARG A 79 5.98 13.05 -5.46
CA ARG A 79 5.24 14.11 -4.76
C ARG A 79 6.17 14.95 -3.88
N LEU A 80 7.07 14.29 -3.15
CA LEU A 80 8.01 14.93 -2.24
C LEU A 80 9.15 15.67 -2.96
N GLN A 81 9.53 15.25 -4.16
CA GLN A 81 10.50 15.99 -4.99
C GLN A 81 9.94 17.29 -5.57
N VAL A 82 8.61 17.41 -5.63
CA VAL A 82 7.90 18.58 -6.16
C VAL A 82 7.36 19.47 -5.03
N SER A 83 7.49 19.05 -3.76
CA SER A 83 7.07 19.81 -2.57
C SER A 83 8.19 20.67 -1.99
#